data_AF-A0A644YZ86-F1
#
_entry.id   AF-A0A644YZ86-F1
#
_cell.length_a   1.000
_cell.length_b   1.000
_cell.length_c   1.000
_cell.angle_alpha   90.00
_cell.angle_beta   90.00
_cell.angle_gamma   90.00
#
_symmetry.space_group_name_H-M   'P 1'
#
loop_
_entity.id
_entity.type
_entity.pdbx_description
1 polymer ?
#
loop_
_entity_poly.entity_id
_entity_poly.type
_entity_poly.pdbx_seq_one_letter_code
_entity_poly.pdbx_strand_id
1 'polypeptide(L)'
;MTRETGKVQVTVVNKGDFPLPVVLSFYSGDKVVKTITLPAHRWLEQHNKPITVSIDSKEDITSVTLGNEYIPDADGSNNKR
;
A
#
# COMPACT_ATOMS: atom_id res chain seq x y z
N MET A 1 -9.92 24.63 -12.50
CA MET A 1 -10.05 23.77 -11.31
C MET A 1 -8.67 23.21 -10.98
N THR A 2 -7.93 23.87 -10.10
CA THR A 2 -6.65 23.40 -9.59
C THR A 2 -6.98 22.36 -8.52
N ARG A 3 -6.89 21.05 -8.86
CA ARG A 3 -7.08 19.98 -7.89
C ARG A 3 -5.86 19.94 -6.99
N GLU A 4 -6.06 20.14 -5.69
CA GLU A 4 -5.01 20.11 -4.67
C GLU A 4 -4.39 18.71 -4.60
N THR A 5 -3.07 18.69 -4.58
CA THR A 5 -2.19 17.55 -4.31
C THR A 5 -2.56 16.87 -2.99
N GLY A 6 -2.77 15.55 -3.02
CA GLY A 6 -3.06 14.75 -1.84
C GLY A 6 -1.86 13.90 -1.44
N LYS A 7 -1.38 14.08 -0.19
CA LYS A 7 -0.45 13.13 0.44
C LYS A 7 -1.25 11.96 0.96
N VAL A 8 -0.99 10.77 0.44
CA VAL A 8 -1.63 9.53 0.90
C VAL A 8 -0.66 8.75 1.74
N GLN A 9 -1.11 8.36 2.94
CA GLN A 9 -0.35 7.54 3.87
C GLN A 9 -1.09 6.22 4.10
N VAL A 10 -0.37 5.11 3.96
CA VAL A 10 -0.87 3.76 4.14
C VAL A 10 0.00 3.07 5.18
N THR A 11 -0.62 2.44 6.16
CA THR A 11 0.07 1.64 7.18
C THR A 11 -0.26 0.18 6.95
N VAL A 12 0.78 -0.62 6.74
CA VAL A 12 0.66 -2.07 6.54
C VAL A 12 1.11 -2.77 7.81
N VAL A 13 0.29 -3.71 8.28
CA VAL A 13 0.56 -4.52 9.47
C VAL A 13 0.69 -5.97 9.05
N ASN A 14 1.83 -6.61 9.37
CA ASN A 14 1.94 -8.05 9.22
C ASN A 14 1.30 -8.74 10.43
N LYS A 15 0.20 -9.46 10.20
CA LYS A 15 -0.50 -10.25 11.24
C LYS A 15 -0.09 -11.72 11.25
N GLY A 16 0.74 -12.16 10.31
CA GLY A 16 1.25 -13.52 10.24
C GLY A 16 2.64 -13.66 10.85
N ASP A 17 3.10 -14.90 10.98
CA ASP A 17 4.39 -15.24 11.59
C ASP A 17 5.58 -15.11 10.63
N PHE A 18 5.31 -15.00 9.32
CA PHE A 18 6.35 -14.95 8.28
C PHE A 18 6.43 -13.56 7.64
N PRO A 19 7.65 -13.03 7.40
CA PRO A 19 7.82 -11.80 6.66
C PRO A 19 7.51 -12.03 5.18
N LEU A 20 6.51 -11.32 4.65
CA LEU A 20 6.16 -11.35 3.23
C LEU A 20 6.46 -10.01 2.56
N PRO A 21 6.80 -9.97 1.26
CA PRO A 21 6.90 -8.71 0.54
C PRO A 21 5.58 -7.93 0.60
N VAL A 22 5.67 -6.60 0.64
CA VAL A 22 4.51 -5.71 0.60
C VAL A 22 4.39 -5.16 -0.82
N VAL A 23 3.23 -5.32 -1.45
CA VAL A 23 2.92 -4.71 -2.74
C VAL A 23 1.73 -3.80 -2.52
N LEU A 24 1.89 -2.50 -2.78
CA LEU A 24 0.84 -1.51 -2.69
C LEU A 24 0.64 -0.88 -4.06
N SER A 25 -0.57 -0.95 -4.60
CA SER A 25 -0.94 -0.26 -5.83
C SER A 25 -1.95 0.83 -5.52
N PHE A 26 -1.65 2.04 -5.97
CA PHE A 26 -2.45 3.25 -5.77
C PHE A 26 -3.14 3.60 -7.09
N TYR A 27 -4.44 3.84 -7.05
CA TYR A 27 -5.26 4.05 -8.24
C TYR A 27 -5.98 5.40 -8.20
N SER A 28 -6.23 5.95 -9.39
CA SER A 28 -7.14 7.07 -9.63
C SER A 28 -8.20 6.61 -10.64
N GLY A 29 -9.40 6.31 -10.16
CA GLY A 29 -10.36 5.49 -10.89
C GLY A 29 -9.78 4.09 -11.17
N ASP A 30 -9.82 3.67 -12.43
CA ASP A 30 -9.26 2.37 -12.89
C ASP A 30 -7.77 2.44 -13.26
N LYS A 31 -7.15 3.62 -13.21
CA LYS A 31 -5.75 3.82 -13.60
C LYS A 31 -4.83 3.61 -12.39
N VAL A 32 -3.82 2.76 -12.56
CA VAL A 32 -2.69 2.68 -11.62
C VAL A 32 -1.86 3.97 -11.71
N VAL A 33 -1.78 4.71 -10.60
CA VAL A 33 -0.94 5.90 -10.47
C VAL A 33 0.47 5.51 -10.05
N LYS A 34 0.59 4.58 -9.10
CA LYS A 34 1.88 4.13 -8.58
C LYS A 34 1.76 2.74 -7.97
N THR A 35 2.80 1.93 -8.14
CA THR A 35 2.98 0.69 -7.38
C THR A 35 4.26 0.79 -6.56
N ILE A 36 4.18 0.39 -5.30
CA ILE A 36 5.29 0.32 -4.36
C ILE A 36 5.46 -1.12 -3.93
N THR A 37 6.65 -1.66 -4.17
CA THR A 37 7.03 -2.98 -3.71
C THR A 37 8.12 -2.84 -2.65
N LEU A 38 7.88 -3.40 -1.47
CA LEU A 38 8.86 -3.48 -0.40
C LEU A 38 9.23 -4.95 -0.17
N PRO A 39 10.52 -5.27 -0.11
CA PRO A 39 10.98 -6.64 0.14
C PRO A 39 10.67 -7.07 1.57
N ALA A 40 10.50 -8.39 1.77
CA ALA A 40 10.16 -8.99 3.06
C ALA A 40 11.14 -8.63 4.21
N HIS A 41 12.42 -8.40 3.90
CA HIS A 41 13.42 -8.02 4.92
C HIS A 41 13.09 -6.69 5.63
N ARG A 42 12.23 -5.84 5.05
CA ARG A 42 11.79 -4.58 5.67
C ARG A 42 11.07 -4.80 7.00
N TRP A 43 10.39 -5.94 7.17
CA TRP A 43 9.80 -6.31 8.46
C TRP A 43 10.87 -6.51 9.53
N LEU A 44 11.99 -7.15 9.17
CA LEU A 44 13.09 -7.40 10.09
C LEU A 44 13.81 -6.11 10.50
N GLU A 45 14.05 -5.21 9.55
CA GLU A 45 14.64 -3.88 9.82
C GLU A 45 13.79 -3.04 10.79
N GLN A 46 12.47 -3.20 10.72
CA GLN A 46 11.53 -2.49 11.59
C GLN A 46 11.16 -3.26 12.86
N HIS A 47 11.83 -4.39 13.15
CA HIS A 47 11.51 -5.27 14.28
C HIS A 47 10.02 -5.69 14.30
N ASN A 48 9.49 -6.09 13.15
CA ASN A 48 8.10 -6.46 12.89
C ASN A 48 7.06 -5.38 13.26
N LYS A 49 7.47 -4.10 13.31
CA LYS A 49 6.55 -2.98 13.46
C LYS A 49 5.79 -2.71 12.15
N PRO A 50 4.62 -2.04 12.21
CA PRO A 50 3.88 -1.62 11.03
C PRO A 50 4.74 -0.77 10.09
N ILE A 51 4.65 -1.06 8.79
CA ILE A 51 5.35 -0.31 7.75
C ILE A 51 4.43 0.80 7.25
N THR A 52 4.89 2.04 7.37
CA THR A 52 4.19 3.20 6.83
C THR A 52 4.77 3.61 5.48
N VAL A 53 3.93 3.64 4.45
CA VAL A 53 4.27 4.09 3.11
C VAL A 53 3.52 5.39 2.85
N SER A 54 4.23 6.42 2.40
CA SER A 54 3.63 7.71 2.01
C SER A 54 3.94 8.00 0.54
N ILE A 55 2.93 8.47 -0.18
CA ILE A 55 3.10 8.96 -1.55
C ILE A 55 2.57 10.38 -1.67
N ASP A 56 3.32 11.21 -2.38
CA ASP A 56 2.83 12.49 -2.88
C ASP A 56 2.30 12.23 -4.30
N SER A 57 0.99 12.45 -4.49
CA SER A 57 0.34 12.27 -5.78
C SER A 57 -0.25 13.59 -6.25
N LYS A 58 -0.02 13.88 -7.55
CA LYS A 58 -0.72 14.97 -8.26
C LYS A 58 -2.11 14.54 -8.73
N GLU A 59 -2.38 13.23 -8.74
CA GLU A 59 -3.65 12.63 -9.07
C GLU A 59 -4.42 12.30 -7.78
N ASP A 60 -5.74 12.43 -7.81
CA ASP A 60 -6.61 12.07 -6.70
C ASP A 60 -6.65 10.54 -6.55
N ILE A 61 -6.13 10.02 -5.44
CA ILE A 61 -6.07 8.58 -5.21
C ILE A 61 -7.42 8.13 -4.68
N THR A 62 -8.14 7.37 -5.49
CA THR A 62 -9.48 6.86 -5.17
C THR A 62 -9.45 5.52 -4.46
N SER A 63 -8.41 4.71 -4.67
CA SER A 63 -8.28 3.40 -4.03
C SER A 63 -6.83 2.97 -3.90
N VAL A 64 -6.59 2.09 -2.92
CA VAL A 64 -5.31 1.44 -2.67
C VAL A 64 -5.56 -0.05 -2.50
N THR A 65 -4.76 -0.89 -3.15
CA THR A 65 -4.81 -2.34 -2.96
C THR A 65 -3.51 -2.83 -2.34
N LEU A 66 -3.62 -3.70 -1.34
CA LEU A 66 -2.51 -4.47 -0.80
C LEU A 66 -2.43 -5.84 -1.52
N GLY A 67 -1.21 -6.31 -1.76
CA GLY A 67 -0.94 -7.62 -2.32
C GLY A 67 -0.91 -7.68 -3.85
N ASN A 68 -0.79 -8.90 -4.37
CA ASN A 68 -0.86 -9.23 -5.79
C ASN A 68 -1.32 -10.70 -5.95
N GLU A 69 -1.28 -11.23 -7.17
CA GLU A 69 -1.70 -12.61 -7.48
C GLU A 69 -0.90 -13.70 -6.74
N TYR A 70 0.30 -13.38 -6.21
CA TYR A 70 1.16 -14.31 -5.47
C TYR A 70 1.20 -14.05 -3.95
N ILE A 71 0.77 -12.86 -3.52
CA ILE A 71 0.73 -12.43 -2.12
C ILE A 71 -0.67 -11.90 -1.85
N PRO A 72 -1.61 -12.79 -1.47
CA PRO A 72 -2.99 -12.38 -1.27
C PRO A 72 -3.12 -11.46 -0.06
N ASP A 73 -3.96 -10.45 -0.19
CA ASP A 73 -4.44 -9.69 0.96
C ASP A 73 -5.40 -10.56 1.77
N ALA A 74 -5.08 -10.79 3.03
CA ALA A 74 -5.89 -11.61 3.93
C ALA A 74 -7.27 -10.99 4.22
N ASP A 75 -7.44 -9.69 3.99
CA ASP A 75 -8.74 -9.02 4.10
C ASP A 75 -8.89 -7.87 3.09
N GLY A 76 -9.23 -8.24 1.85
CA GLY A 76 -9.48 -7.29 0.77
C GLY A 76 -10.62 -6.28 1.05
N SER A 77 -11.41 -6.48 2.11
CA SER A 77 -12.47 -5.55 2.53
C SER A 77 -11.91 -4.22 3.06
N ASN A 78 -10.68 -4.22 3.59
CA ASN A 78 -9.97 -3.02 4.04
C ASN A 78 -9.46 -2.13 2.87
N ASN A 79 -9.49 -2.64 1.64
CA ASN A 79 -9.03 -1.88 0.46
C ASN A 79 -10.08 -0.88 -0.06
N LYS A 80 -11.23 -0.74 0.62
CA LYS A 80 -12.29 0.19 0.26
C LYS A 80 -12.41 1.28 1.32
N ARG A 81 -12.14 2.52 0.91
CA ARG A 81 -12.56 3.72 1.63
C ARG A 81 -13.78 4.32 0.95
#